data_AF-A0A0U9HES3-F1
#
_entry.id   AF-A0A0U9HES3-F1
#
_cell.length_a   1.000
_cell.length_b   1.000
_cell.length_c   1.000
_cell.angle_alpha   90.00
_cell.angle_beta   90.00
_cell.angle_gamma   90.00
#
_symmetry.space_group_name_H-M   'P 1'
#
loop_
_entity.id
_entity.type
_entity.pdbx_description
1 polymer ?
#
loop_
_entity_poly.entity_id
_entity_poly.type
_entity_poly.pdbx_seq_one_letter_code
_entity_poly.pdbx_strand_id
1 'polypeptide(L)'
;MSSSITFCRIQNIDYSACRAEMGYPSPLTASMMWKDEAEQSVLNYLEAKSASGDALGAIEKGSVSIGDVAESESFTEPPEVNIDAVPKTPPRITFEYGEVNFEFTPLTIGTNFYISTDIPQKGESINQIV
;
A
#
# COMPACT_ATOMS: atom_id res chain seq x y z
N MET A 1 -37.36 -20.18 1.13
CA MET A 1 -35.94 -19.81 1.33
C MET A 1 -35.69 -18.60 0.46
N SER A 2 -35.35 -17.47 1.06
CA SER A 2 -34.98 -16.25 0.33
C SER A 2 -33.52 -15.95 0.62
N SER A 3 -32.75 -15.63 -0.42
CA SER A 3 -31.36 -15.22 -0.30
C SER A 3 -31.14 -13.96 -1.13
N SER A 4 -30.55 -12.94 -0.52
CA SER A 4 -30.17 -11.69 -1.20
C SER A 4 -28.65 -11.56 -1.17
N ILE A 5 -28.06 -11.28 -2.33
CA ILE A 5 -26.61 -11.10 -2.50
C ILE A 5 -26.38 -9.70 -3.09
N THR A 6 -25.60 -8.90 -2.39
CA THR A 6 -25.04 -7.65 -2.92
C THR A 6 -23.62 -7.92 -3.39
N PHE A 7 -23.25 -7.42 -4.57
CA PHE A 7 -21.89 -7.58 -5.10
C PHE A 7 -20.96 -6.48 -4.59
N CYS A 8 -19.67 -6.78 -4.51
CA CYS A 8 -18.63 -5.79 -4.25
C CYS A 8 -18.66 -4.70 -5.31
N ARG A 9 -18.53 -3.43 -4.89
CA ARG A 9 -18.50 -2.28 -5.80
C ARG A 9 -17.24 -1.45 -5.56
N ILE A 10 -16.69 -0.90 -6.64
CA ILE A 10 -15.63 0.11 -6.52
C ILE A 10 -16.28 1.40 -6.01
N GLN A 11 -15.82 1.88 -4.88
CA GLN A 11 -16.32 3.12 -4.28
C GLN A 11 -15.54 4.34 -4.81
N ASN A 12 -14.22 4.21 -4.92
CA ASN A 12 -13.34 5.31 -5.33
C ASN A 12 -12.06 4.76 -5.98
N ILE A 13 -11.53 5.51 -6.96
CA ILE A 13 -10.19 5.32 -7.49
C ILE A 13 -9.44 6.65 -7.33
N ASP A 14 -8.43 6.68 -6.48
CA ASP A 14 -7.59 7.85 -6.22
C ASP A 14 -6.34 7.84 -7.11
N TYR A 15 -6.23 8.89 -7.94
CA TYR A 15 -5.13 9.12 -8.89
C TYR A 15 -4.14 10.21 -8.43
N SER A 16 -4.26 10.70 -7.19
CA SER A 16 -3.43 11.80 -6.68
C SER A 16 -1.93 11.54 -6.83
N ALA A 17 -1.46 10.34 -6.47
CA ALA A 17 -0.07 9.93 -6.61
C ALA A 17 0.38 9.85 -8.08
N CYS A 18 -0.42 9.21 -8.94
CA CYS A 18 -0.12 9.10 -10.37
C CYS A 18 0.05 10.48 -11.01
N ARG A 19 -0.83 11.43 -10.67
CA ARG A 19 -0.77 12.79 -11.20
C ARG A 19 0.45 13.54 -10.72
N ALA A 20 0.82 13.40 -9.46
CA ALA A 20 2.02 14.02 -8.92
C ALA A 20 3.28 13.53 -9.66
N GLU A 21 3.40 12.23 -9.92
CA GLU A 21 4.53 11.65 -10.68
C GLU A 21 4.57 12.08 -12.15
N MET A 22 3.41 12.33 -12.76
CA MET A 22 3.32 12.87 -14.11
C MET A 22 3.61 14.38 -14.19
N GLY A 23 3.93 15.04 -13.07
CA GLY A 23 4.22 16.48 -13.02
C GLY A 23 2.98 17.36 -12.81
N TYR A 24 1.85 16.78 -12.40
CA TYR A 24 0.60 17.50 -12.12
C TYR A 24 0.12 17.31 -10.66
N PRO A 25 0.94 17.63 -9.65
CA PRO A 25 0.50 17.57 -8.25
C PRO A 25 -0.59 18.60 -7.94
N SER A 26 -1.33 18.38 -6.85
CA SER A 26 -2.24 19.40 -6.32
C SER A 26 -1.45 20.65 -5.86
N PRO A 27 -2.02 21.86 -5.87
CA PRO A 27 -1.29 23.08 -5.47
C PRO A 27 -0.67 23.01 -4.07
N LEU A 28 -1.36 22.37 -3.12
CA LEU A 28 -0.87 22.18 -1.76
C LEU A 28 0.27 21.16 -1.71
N THR A 29 0.19 20.08 -2.48
CA THR A 29 1.28 19.10 -2.59
C THR A 29 2.51 19.72 -3.27
N ALA A 30 2.29 20.48 -4.35
CA ALA A 30 3.34 21.16 -5.09
C ALA A 30 4.13 22.13 -4.21
N SER A 31 3.46 22.92 -3.36
CA SER A 31 4.14 23.88 -2.50
C SER A 31 5.04 23.21 -1.45
N MET A 32 4.64 22.06 -0.92
CA MET A 32 5.50 21.28 -0.01
C MET A 32 6.70 20.69 -0.76
N MET A 33 6.47 20.10 -1.94
CA MET A 33 7.55 19.55 -2.77
C MET A 33 8.61 20.61 -3.11
N TRP A 34 8.18 21.79 -3.57
CA TRP A 34 9.10 22.88 -3.91
C TRP A 34 9.84 23.45 -2.70
N LYS A 35 9.21 23.45 -1.52
CA LYS A 35 9.88 23.84 -0.29
C LYS A 35 11.03 22.87 0.01
N ASP A 36 10.75 21.57 -0.02
CA ASP A 36 11.75 20.54 0.29
C ASP A 36 12.88 20.55 -0.75
N GLU A 37 12.55 20.73 -2.03
CA GLU A 37 13.53 20.90 -3.10
C GLU A 37 14.42 22.14 -2.91
N ALA A 38 13.82 23.27 -2.49
CA ALA A 38 14.58 24.48 -2.20
C ALA A 38 15.53 24.30 -1.00
N GLU A 39 15.08 23.62 0.06
CA GLU A 39 15.92 23.29 1.22
C GLU A 39 17.11 22.41 0.79
N GLN A 40 16.85 21.37 0.00
CA GLN A 40 17.90 20.49 -0.50
C GLN A 40 18.88 21.23 -1.43
N SER A 41 18.38 22.11 -2.29
CA SER A 41 19.22 22.94 -3.19
C SER A 41 20.16 23.85 -2.41
N VAL A 42 19.66 24.47 -1.33
CA VAL A 42 20.49 25.30 -0.44
C VAL A 42 21.58 24.47 0.25
N LEU A 43 21.23 23.29 0.75
CA LEU A 43 22.21 22.39 1.37
C LEU A 43 23.29 21.95 0.38
N ASN A 44 22.90 21.51 -0.81
CA ASN A 44 23.83 21.12 -1.86
C ASN A 44 24.76 22.27 -2.26
N TYR A 45 24.25 23.50 -2.32
CA TYR A 45 25.06 24.68 -2.61
C TYR A 45 26.08 24.97 -1.49
N LEU A 46 25.68 24.84 -0.22
CA LEU A 46 26.60 25.00 0.91
C LEU A 46 27.69 23.93 0.91
N GLU A 47 27.32 22.67 0.67
CA GLU A 47 28.26 21.56 0.54
C GLU A 47 29.27 21.81 -0.58
N ALA A 48 28.80 22.16 -1.78
CA ALA A 48 29.65 22.49 -2.90
C ALA A 48 30.59 23.66 -2.58
N LYS A 49 30.08 24.72 -1.94
CA LYS A 49 30.89 25.89 -1.58
C LYS A 49 31.96 25.55 -0.54
N SER A 50 31.62 24.72 0.45
CA SER A 50 32.57 24.25 1.45
C SER A 50 33.66 23.39 0.81
N ALA A 51 33.28 22.44 -0.04
CA ALA A 51 34.22 21.59 -0.77
C ALA A 51 35.19 22.40 -1.64
N SER A 52 34.70 23.42 -2.35
CA SER A 52 35.57 24.32 -3.12
C SER A 52 36.54 25.11 -2.22
N GLY A 53 36.10 25.52 -1.02
CA GLY A 53 36.95 26.20 -0.04
C GLY A 53 38.06 25.29 0.50
N ASP A 54 37.73 24.04 0.81
CA ASP A 54 38.69 23.03 1.25
C ASP A 54 39.71 22.71 0.14
N ALA A 55 39.26 22.58 -1.11
CA ALA A 55 40.13 22.40 -2.27
C ALA A 55 41.10 23.58 -2.44
N LEU A 56 40.62 24.82 -2.29
CA LEU A 56 41.47 26.01 -2.35
C LEU A 56 42.50 26.05 -1.22
N GLY A 57 42.11 25.69 0.00
CA GLY A 57 43.03 25.58 1.13
C GLY A 57 44.05 24.46 0.96
N ALA A 58 43.68 23.37 0.29
CA ALA A 58 44.61 22.29 -0.06
C ALA A 58 45.63 22.70 -1.12
N ILE A 59 45.23 23.55 -2.08
CA ILE A 59 46.15 24.19 -3.04
C ILE A 59 47.14 25.10 -2.30
N GLU A 60 46.67 25.95 -1.39
CA GLU A 60 47.53 26.86 -0.62
C GLU A 60 48.56 26.11 0.24
N LYS A 61 48.18 24.94 0.77
CA LYS A 61 49.09 24.07 1.54
C LYS A 61 50.05 23.24 0.66
N GLY A 62 49.96 23.37 -0.67
CA GLY A 62 50.82 22.67 -1.64
C GLY A 62 50.50 21.19 -1.84
N SER A 63 49.34 20.72 -1.35
CA SER A 63 48.94 19.31 -1.38
C SER A 63 48.25 18.90 -2.69
N VAL A 64 47.68 19.85 -3.42
CA VAL A 64 46.91 19.66 -4.66
C VAL A 64 47.31 20.74 -5.66
N SER A 65 47.52 20.41 -6.94
CA SER A 65 47.88 21.43 -7.95
C SER A 65 46.64 22.09 -8.56
N ILE A 66 46.78 23.33 -9.03
CA ILE A 66 45.72 24.01 -9.80
C ILE A 66 45.32 23.22 -11.06
N GLY A 67 46.25 22.46 -11.65
CA GLY A 67 45.97 21.63 -12.82
C GLY A 67 44.96 20.51 -12.53
N ASP A 68 45.08 19.88 -11.36
CA ASP A 68 44.19 18.78 -10.95
C ASP A 68 42.75 19.28 -10.71
N VAL A 69 42.60 20.48 -10.15
CA VAL A 69 41.29 21.12 -9.92
C VAL A 69 40.67 21.62 -11.23
N ALA A 70 41.49 22.14 -12.16
CA ALA A 70 41.02 22.56 -13.47
C ALA A 70 40.53 21.37 -14.30
N GLU A 71 41.23 20.23 -14.24
CA GLU A 71 40.84 19.00 -14.95
C GLU A 71 39.51 18.44 -14.42
N SER A 72 39.27 18.45 -13.10
CA SER A 72 38.02 17.95 -12.51
C SER A 72 36.79 18.79 -12.86
N GLU A 73 36.96 20.09 -13.12
CA GLU A 73 35.85 21.04 -13.39
C GLU A 73 35.61 21.29 -14.89
N SER A 74 36.61 21.04 -15.75
CA SER A 74 36.57 21.45 -17.17
C SER A 74 35.70 20.55 -18.06
N PHE A 75 35.39 19.33 -17.63
CA PHE A 75 34.61 18.38 -18.41
C PHE A 75 33.24 18.18 -17.77
N THR A 76 32.33 19.12 -18.05
CA THR A 76 30.91 18.90 -17.76
C THR A 76 30.42 17.75 -18.63
N GLU A 77 30.04 16.64 -18.00
CA GLU A 77 29.47 15.50 -18.72
C GLU A 77 28.28 15.95 -19.59
N PRO A 78 28.12 15.39 -20.80
CA PRO A 78 26.97 15.71 -21.65
C PRO A 78 25.67 15.41 -20.89
N PRO A 79 24.61 16.21 -21.09
CA PRO A 79 23.38 16.06 -20.32
C PRO A 79 22.81 14.65 -20.52
N GLU A 80 22.70 13.90 -19.42
CA GLU A 80 22.09 12.58 -19.43
C GLU A 80 20.61 12.69 -19.82
N VAL A 81 20.20 11.97 -20.87
CA VAL A 81 18.79 11.87 -21.25
C VAL A 81 18.20 10.64 -20.56
N ASN A 82 17.62 10.86 -19.37
CA ASN A 82 16.89 9.82 -18.67
C ASN A 82 15.44 9.76 -19.17
N ILE A 83 15.14 8.72 -19.95
CA ILE A 83 13.76 8.37 -20.34
C ILE A 83 13.24 7.38 -19.31
N ASP A 84 12.21 7.79 -18.57
CA ASP A 84 11.60 6.96 -17.53
C ASP A 84 10.10 6.81 -17.76
N ALA A 85 9.55 5.66 -17.37
CA ALA A 85 8.13 5.41 -17.47
C ALA A 85 7.42 5.96 -16.23
N VAL A 86 6.48 6.89 -16.44
CA VAL A 86 5.62 7.46 -15.39
C VAL A 86 4.15 7.29 -15.75
N PRO A 87 3.24 7.03 -14.78
CA PRO A 87 3.51 6.88 -13.34
C PRO A 87 4.06 5.50 -12.97
N LYS A 88 4.92 5.45 -11.96
CA LYS A 88 5.43 4.23 -11.32
C LYS A 88 4.48 3.72 -10.24
N THR A 89 3.78 4.63 -9.56
CA THR A 89 2.83 4.25 -8.51
C THR A 89 1.45 3.98 -9.10
N PRO A 90 0.85 2.80 -8.83
CA PRO A 90 -0.52 2.51 -9.25
C PRO A 90 -1.55 3.34 -8.46
N PRO A 91 -2.74 3.60 -9.04
CA PRO A 91 -3.82 4.29 -8.33
C PRO A 91 -4.35 3.47 -7.15
N ARG A 92 -4.82 4.14 -6.11
CA ARG A 92 -5.42 3.48 -4.94
C ARG A 92 -6.90 3.23 -5.19
N ILE A 93 -7.35 1.99 -5.06
CA ILE A 93 -8.75 1.61 -5.30
C ILE A 93 -9.40 1.21 -3.98
N THR A 94 -10.50 1.87 -3.65
CA THR A 94 -11.33 1.58 -2.48
C THR A 94 -12.57 0.80 -2.90
N PHE A 95 -12.85 -0.29 -2.20
CA PHE A 95 -13.98 -1.18 -2.48
C PHE A 95 -14.98 -1.17 -1.32
N GLU A 96 -16.27 -1.23 -1.66
CA GLU A 96 -17.35 -1.54 -0.74
C GLU A 96 -17.68 -3.03 -0.89
N TYR A 97 -17.59 -3.78 0.21
CA TYR A 97 -17.87 -5.21 0.22
C TYR A 97 -19.36 -5.48 0.06
N GLY A 98 -19.67 -6.55 -0.67
CA GLY A 98 -21.03 -7.04 -0.80
C GLY A 98 -21.44 -7.88 0.41
N GLU A 99 -22.72 -7.80 0.78
CA GLU A 99 -23.30 -8.60 1.86
C GLU A 99 -24.15 -9.75 1.30
N VAL A 100 -24.12 -10.89 1.99
CA VAL A 100 -24.97 -12.04 1.69
C VAL A 100 -25.91 -12.29 2.88
N ASN A 101 -27.21 -12.18 2.62
CA ASN A 101 -28.25 -12.38 3.61
C ASN A 101 -29.01 -13.68 3.31
N PHE A 102 -29.07 -14.59 4.30
CA PHE A 102 -29.81 -15.85 4.21
C PHE A 102 -30.90 -15.90 5.28
N GLU A 103 -32.15 -16.05 4.85
CA GLU A 103 -33.28 -16.32 5.75
C GLU A 103 -33.63 -17.80 5.72
N PHE A 104 -33.37 -18.49 6.84
CA PHE A 104 -33.68 -19.90 7.04
C PHE A 104 -34.87 -20.07 7.98
N THR A 105 -35.93 -20.71 7.49
CA THR A 105 -37.07 -21.13 8.33
C THR A 105 -36.97 -22.64 8.54
N PRO A 106 -36.66 -23.13 9.76
CA PRO A 106 -36.65 -24.56 10.03
C PRO A 106 -38.07 -25.12 9.95
N LEU A 107 -38.25 -26.23 9.22
CA LEU A 107 -39.48 -27.01 9.25
C LEU A 107 -39.53 -27.84 10.53
N THR A 108 -40.55 -27.60 11.37
CA THR A 108 -40.86 -28.46 12.51
C THR A 108 -41.47 -29.75 12.02
N ILE A 109 -40.70 -30.84 12.01
CA ILE A 109 -41.22 -32.18 11.74
C ILE A 109 -41.75 -32.75 13.06
N GLY A 110 -43.07 -32.86 13.19
CA GLY A 110 -43.71 -33.60 14.28
C GLY A 110 -43.51 -35.10 14.09
N THR A 111 -42.58 -35.69 14.84
CA THR A 111 -42.43 -37.15 14.89
C THR A 111 -43.39 -37.71 15.94
N ASN A 112 -44.44 -38.40 15.49
CA ASN A 112 -45.30 -39.18 16.39
C ASN A 112 -44.60 -40.51 16.69
N PHE A 113 -44.12 -40.68 17.92
CA PHE A 113 -43.65 -41.97 18.41
C PHE A 113 -44.86 -42.81 18.85
N TYR A 114 -45.16 -43.88 18.12
CA TYR A 114 -46.04 -44.93 18.61
C TYR A 114 -45.22 -45.91 19.46
N ILE A 115 -45.35 -45.83 20.78
CA ILE A 115 -44.84 -46.87 21.67
C ILE A 115 -45.91 -47.96 21.73
N SER A 116 -45.71 -49.07 21.02
CA SER A 116 -46.48 -50.28 21.27
C SER A 116 -46.03 -50.85 22.61
N THR A 117 -46.87 -50.71 23.62
CA THR A 117 -46.71 -51.44 24.87
C THR A 117 -47.26 -52.84 24.65
N ASP A 118 -46.39 -53.77 24.26
CA ASP A 118 -46.67 -55.18 24.50
C ASP A 118 -46.62 -55.37 26.01
N ILE A 119 -47.79 -55.45 26.64
CA ILE A 119 -47.92 -55.77 28.07
C ILE A 119 -47.53 -57.25 28.21
N PRO A 120 -46.39 -57.58 28.84
CA PRO A 120 -46.03 -58.98 29.02
C PRO A 120 -47.01 -59.62 29.99
N GLN A 121 -47.59 -60.76 29.58
CA GLN A 121 -48.39 -61.57 30.48
C GLN A 121 -47.54 -62.02 31.67
N LYS A 122 -48.09 -61.83 32.85
CA LYS A 122 -47.52 -62.08 34.19
C LYS A 122 -46.70 -63.38 34.24
N GLY A 123 -45.36 -63.28 34.28
CA GLY A 123 -44.54 -64.46 34.58
C GLY A 123 -43.03 -64.45 34.33
N GLU A 124 -42.41 -63.48 33.67
CA GLU A 124 -40.97 -63.57 33.36
C GLU A 124 -40.14 -62.39 33.87
N SER A 125 -38.99 -62.72 34.47
CA SER A 125 -38.07 -61.83 35.17
C SER A 125 -37.31 -60.90 34.22
N ILE A 126 -37.32 -59.62 34.54
CA ILE A 126 -36.55 -58.57 33.86
C ILE A 126 -35.07 -58.73 34.23
N ASN A 127 -34.24 -59.15 33.27
CA ASN A 127 -32.79 -58.98 33.36
C ASN A 127 -32.43 -57.62 32.78
N GLN A 128 -31.95 -56.71 33.64
CA GLN A 128 -31.31 -55.47 33.23
C GLN A 128 -30.08 -55.77 32.36
N ILE A 129 -29.94 -55.06 31.24
CA ILE A 129 -28.65 -54.89 30.58
C ILE A 129 -28.43 -53.38 30.38
N VAL A 130 -27.20 -52.99 30.71
CA VAL A 130 -26.54 -51.69 30.68
C VAL A 130 -26.80 -50.90 29.41
#